data_AF-A0A7W1QS29-F1
#
_entry.id   AF-A0A7W1QS29-F1
#
_cell.length_a   1.000
_cell.length_b   1.000
_cell.length_c   1.000
_cell.angle_alpha   90.00
_cell.angle_beta   90.00
_cell.angle_gamma   90.00
#
_symmetry.space_group_name_H-M   'P 1'
#
loop_
_entity.id
_entity.type
_entity.pdbx_description
1 polymer ?
#
loop_
_entity_poly.entity_id
_entity_poly.type
_entity_poly.pdbx_seq_one_letter_code
_entity_poly.pdbx_strand_id
1 'polypeptide(L)'
;MEEDQQKLINRVFDFSDAEVREAMVPRTAVEAIPVTATLDETKQAFRNLGYSRLPIYRERLDDIIGVLFRRDLEPFLEQPQRDGFDLEKLLHSPVFIPATARLGTVLKHMQSSRTHLAFVIDEHGGLEGIVTLEDLLEEIVGEINDEYDEEVRSQIVEEVDGTYLLDGMLAVRDANRRFHLGLPEDAGYTTLAGFMLAKSGRLLKPGEAVEYEGARFTVERVDRRRIRRIRFRAAGSDSNNSSLGMLPVIYDSVAESCGLVPLCF
;
A
#
# COMPACT_ATOMS: atom_id res chain seq x y z
N MET A 1 0.90 26.47 -2.02
CA MET A 1 2.02 26.94 -1.19
C MET A 1 1.55 27.47 0.17
N GLU A 2 0.69 28.49 0.28
CA GLU A 2 0.12 28.88 1.59
C GLU A 2 -0.93 27.88 2.10
N GLU A 3 -1.77 27.35 1.22
CA GLU A 3 -2.81 26.37 1.58
C GLU A 3 -2.22 25.06 2.12
N ASP A 4 -1.15 24.55 1.50
CA ASP A 4 -0.50 23.28 1.90
C ASP A 4 0.18 23.40 3.28
N GLN A 5 0.82 24.56 3.55
CA GLN A 5 1.41 24.84 4.86
C GLN A 5 0.32 24.96 5.93
N GLN A 6 -0.81 25.58 5.61
CA GLN A 6 -1.91 25.74 6.54
C GLN A 6 -2.61 24.40 6.83
N LYS A 7 -2.75 23.52 5.83
CA LYS A 7 -3.20 22.14 6.01
C LYS A 7 -2.28 21.34 6.92
N LEU A 8 -0.97 21.40 6.69
CA LEU A 8 0.01 20.69 7.54
C LEU A 8 -0.07 21.16 8.99
N ILE A 9 -0.17 22.47 9.22
CA ILE A 9 -0.30 23.04 10.56
C ILE A 9 -1.58 22.52 11.25
N ASN A 10 -2.71 22.48 10.54
CA ASN A 10 -3.95 21.94 11.09
C ASN A 10 -3.82 20.45 11.43
N ARG A 11 -3.24 19.63 10.54
CA ARG A 11 -2.99 18.20 10.81
C ARG A 11 -2.11 17.99 12.04
N VAL A 12 -1.10 18.83 12.28
CA VAL A 12 -0.28 18.75 13.49
C VAL A 12 -1.11 18.95 14.75
N PHE A 13 -2.05 19.90 14.75
CA PHE A 13 -2.95 20.12 15.88
C PHE A 13 -3.91 18.95 16.08
N ASP A 14 -4.57 18.52 15.00
CA ASP A 14 -5.50 17.38 15.02
C ASP A 14 -4.81 16.10 15.48
N PHE A 15 -3.61 15.82 14.95
CA PHE A 15 -2.76 14.71 15.38
C PHE A 15 -2.45 14.77 16.87
N SER A 16 -2.04 15.93 17.38
CA SER A 16 -1.65 16.05 18.79
C SER A 16 -2.80 15.68 19.74
N ASP A 17 -4.04 15.94 19.33
CA ASP A 17 -5.25 15.70 20.11
C ASP A 17 -5.95 14.36 19.80
N ALA A 18 -5.63 13.68 18.70
CA ALA A 18 -6.19 12.36 18.40
C ALA A 18 -5.76 11.27 19.40
N GLU A 19 -6.58 10.24 19.56
CA GLU A 19 -6.26 9.06 20.38
C GLU A 19 -5.50 8.00 19.58
N VAL A 20 -4.64 7.21 20.25
CA VAL A 20 -3.91 6.09 19.63
C VAL A 20 -4.81 5.12 18.89
N ARG A 21 -6.01 4.86 19.42
CA ARG A 21 -6.97 3.96 18.78
C ARG A 21 -7.33 4.37 17.34
N GLU A 22 -7.19 5.66 17.00
CA GLU A 22 -7.56 6.22 15.70
C GLU A 22 -6.49 5.97 14.63
N ALA A 23 -5.23 5.77 15.04
CA ALA A 23 -4.07 5.60 14.15
C ALA A 23 -3.38 4.22 14.28
N MET A 24 -3.85 3.34 15.18
CA MET A 24 -3.23 2.04 15.40
C MET A 24 -3.56 1.05 14.27
N VAL A 25 -2.64 0.10 14.04
CA VAL A 25 -2.96 -1.14 13.34
C VAL A 25 -3.84 -1.99 14.28
N PRO A 26 -5.10 -2.27 13.91
CA PRO A 26 -6.03 -2.97 14.80
C PRO A 26 -5.59 -4.41 15.02
N ARG A 27 -5.93 -4.98 16.18
CA ARG A 27 -5.61 -6.36 16.58
C ARG A 27 -5.83 -7.39 15.46
N THR A 28 -6.91 -7.24 14.69
CA THR A 28 -7.27 -8.16 13.60
C THR A 28 -6.28 -8.16 12.44
N ALA A 29 -5.47 -7.12 12.30
CA ALA A 29 -4.42 -6.98 11.30
C ALA A 29 -3.00 -7.12 11.89
N VAL A 30 -2.88 -7.43 13.18
CA VAL A 30 -1.58 -7.65 13.83
C VAL A 30 -1.05 -9.02 13.44
N GLU A 31 0.06 -9.02 12.70
CA GLU A 31 0.83 -10.21 12.40
C GLU A 31 1.85 -10.47 13.52
N ALA A 32 1.76 -11.65 14.15
CA ALA A 32 2.59 -12.04 15.28
C ALA A 32 2.90 -13.54 15.23
N ILE A 33 4.01 -13.95 15.82
CA ILE A 33 4.40 -15.38 15.88
C ILE A 33 4.47 -15.89 17.32
N PRO A 34 4.17 -17.18 17.56
CA PRO A 34 4.27 -17.74 18.90
C PRO A 34 5.73 -17.90 19.32
N VAL A 35 6.01 -17.83 20.62
CA VAL A 35 7.34 -18.06 21.20
C VAL A 35 7.91 -19.44 20.90
N THR A 36 7.04 -20.41 20.61
CA THR A 36 7.40 -21.77 20.23
C THR A 36 7.83 -21.89 18.76
N ALA A 37 7.80 -20.80 17.99
CA ALA A 37 8.22 -20.80 16.60
C ALA A 37 9.69 -21.22 16.45
N THR A 38 9.93 -22.10 15.50
CA THR A 38 11.28 -22.51 15.13
C THR A 38 12.03 -21.40 14.41
N LEU A 39 13.35 -21.52 14.32
CA LEU A 39 14.18 -20.59 13.54
C LEU A 39 13.71 -20.47 12.08
N ASP A 40 13.31 -21.59 11.47
CA ASP A 40 12.89 -21.59 10.06
C ASP A 40 11.52 -20.91 9.89
N GLU A 41 10.56 -21.16 10.78
CA GLU A 41 9.27 -20.46 10.79
C GLU A 41 9.46 -18.95 11.02
N THR A 42 10.35 -18.57 11.94
CA THR A 42 10.68 -17.18 12.22
C THR A 42 11.30 -16.49 10.99
N LYS A 43 12.25 -17.14 10.32
CA LYS A 43 12.85 -16.65 9.08
C LYS A 43 11.82 -16.50 7.97
N GLN A 44 10.90 -17.46 7.84
CA GLN A 44 9.82 -17.41 6.86
C GLN A 44 8.85 -16.27 7.16
N ALA A 45 8.47 -16.06 8.42
CA ALA A 45 7.62 -14.95 8.82
C ALA A 45 8.19 -13.60 8.38
N PHE A 46 9.47 -13.33 8.68
CA PHE A 46 10.12 -12.10 8.22
C PHE A 46 10.20 -11.94 6.70
N ARG A 47 10.40 -13.05 5.96
CA ARG A 47 10.45 -13.01 4.49
C ARG A 47 9.09 -12.75 3.86
N ASN A 48 8.05 -13.39 4.40
CA ASN A 48 6.69 -13.31 3.85
C ASN A 48 6.04 -11.97 4.17
N LEU A 49 6.26 -11.46 5.39
CA LEU A 49 5.64 -10.24 5.88
C LEU A 49 6.44 -8.98 5.52
N GLY A 50 7.74 -9.11 5.28
CA GLY A 50 8.61 -7.98 4.93
C GLY A 50 8.92 -7.01 6.09
N TYR A 51 8.42 -7.28 7.30
CA TYR A 51 8.61 -6.40 8.45
C TYR A 51 10.02 -6.45 9.03
N SER A 52 10.41 -5.37 9.71
CA SER A 52 11.68 -5.29 10.45
C SER A 52 11.56 -5.76 11.90
N ARG A 53 10.33 -5.83 12.42
CA ARG A 53 10.00 -6.18 13.81
C ARG A 53 8.75 -7.05 13.82
N LEU A 54 8.75 -8.10 14.64
CA LEU A 54 7.60 -8.97 14.83
C LEU A 54 7.23 -9.08 16.31
N PRO A 55 5.96 -8.87 16.66
CA PRO A 55 5.41 -9.25 17.95
C PRO A 55 5.54 -10.75 18.22
N ILE A 56 5.99 -11.09 19.42
CA ILE A 56 6.08 -12.46 19.90
C ILE A 56 5.12 -12.65 21.07
N TYR A 57 4.27 -13.67 20.97
CA TYR A 57 3.28 -14.00 21.99
C TYR A 57 3.52 -15.42 22.54
N ARG A 58 2.99 -15.72 23.72
CA ARG A 58 3.10 -17.06 24.31
C ARG A 58 1.91 -17.96 23.94
N GLU A 59 0.77 -17.79 24.62
CA GLU A 59 -0.42 -18.63 24.39
C GLU A 59 -1.44 -17.95 23.47
N ARG A 60 -1.59 -16.63 23.61
CA ARG A 60 -2.59 -15.81 22.91
C ARG A 60 -1.96 -14.46 22.59
N LEU A 61 -2.53 -13.74 21.61
CA LEU A 61 -2.11 -12.37 21.28
C LEU A 61 -2.19 -11.39 22.46
N ASP A 62 -3.01 -11.68 23.48
CA ASP A 62 -3.05 -10.89 24.72
C ASP A 62 -1.80 -11.07 25.60
N ASP A 63 -1.05 -12.16 25.43
CA ASP A 63 0.18 -12.46 26.16
C ASP A 63 1.40 -12.16 25.28
N ILE A 64 1.57 -10.87 24.94
CA ILE A 64 2.77 -10.36 24.26
C ILE A 64 3.94 -10.39 25.24
N ILE A 65 4.97 -11.16 24.88
CA ILE A 65 6.17 -11.32 25.71
C ILE A 65 7.36 -10.51 25.20
N GLY A 66 7.30 -10.01 23.96
CA GLY A 66 8.31 -9.11 23.44
C GLY A 66 8.24 -8.89 21.93
N VAL A 67 9.29 -8.26 21.43
CA VAL A 67 9.47 -7.94 20.01
C VAL A 67 10.75 -8.57 19.52
N LEU A 68 10.68 -9.33 18.43
CA LEU A 68 11.86 -9.82 17.74
C LEU A 68 12.25 -8.85 16.63
N PHE A 69 13.53 -8.47 16.56
CA PHE A 69 14.02 -7.62 15.48
C PHE A 69 14.68 -8.49 14.42
N ARG A 70 14.43 -8.20 13.14
CA ARG A 70 14.99 -8.99 12.03
C ARG A 70 16.52 -9.09 12.10
N ARG A 71 17.18 -8.00 12.48
CA ARG A 71 18.65 -7.92 12.61
C ARG A 71 19.22 -8.90 13.64
N ASP A 72 18.45 -9.26 14.67
CA ASP A 72 18.94 -10.16 15.72
C ASP A 72 18.96 -11.63 15.24
N LEU A 73 18.37 -11.91 14.08
CA LEU A 73 18.51 -13.19 13.39
C LEU A 73 19.77 -13.28 12.52
N GLU A 74 20.51 -12.17 12.29
CA GLU A 74 21.72 -12.16 11.46
C GLU A 74 22.75 -13.23 11.86
N PRO A 75 23.06 -13.45 13.16
CA PRO A 75 23.99 -14.49 13.59
C PRO A 75 23.59 -15.91 13.16
N PHE A 76 22.30 -16.14 12.94
CA PHE A 76 21.72 -17.43 12.55
C PHE A 76 21.53 -17.57 11.03
N LEU A 77 21.93 -16.58 10.23
CA LEU A 77 21.90 -16.66 8.76
C LEU A 77 23.13 -17.37 8.19
N GLU A 78 24.28 -17.26 8.86
CA GLU A 78 25.57 -17.75 8.36
C GLU A 78 25.91 -19.17 8.85
N GLN A 79 25.22 -19.67 9.87
CA GLN A 79 25.50 -20.98 10.46
C GLN A 79 24.41 -22.01 10.08
N PRO A 80 24.78 -23.18 9.52
CA PRO A 80 23.84 -24.26 9.23
C PRO A 80 23.26 -24.92 10.50
N GLN A 81 23.90 -24.71 11.66
CA GLN A 81 23.50 -25.36 12.90
C GLN A 81 22.42 -24.56 13.62
N ARG A 82 21.32 -25.28 13.92
CA ARG A 82 20.18 -24.85 14.74
C ARG A 82 20.50 -24.79 16.24
N ASP A 83 21.69 -25.25 16.63
CA ASP A 83 22.07 -25.44 18.02
C ASP A 83 22.17 -24.08 18.74
N GLY A 84 21.31 -23.90 19.74
CA GLY A 84 21.29 -22.68 20.57
C GLY A 84 20.32 -21.59 20.12
N PHE A 85 19.48 -21.81 19.09
CA PHE A 85 18.36 -20.89 18.83
C PHE A 85 17.35 -20.95 19.98
N ASP A 86 17.20 -19.81 20.64
CA ASP A 86 16.25 -19.60 21.72
C ASP A 86 15.59 -18.25 21.48
N LEU A 87 14.36 -18.30 20.97
CA LEU A 87 13.62 -17.11 20.59
C LEU A 87 13.43 -16.15 21.77
N GLU A 88 13.20 -16.67 22.98
CA GLU A 88 12.99 -15.86 24.18
C GLU A 88 14.20 -14.98 24.51
N LYS A 89 15.42 -15.48 24.24
CA LYS A 89 16.66 -14.74 24.49
C LYS A 89 16.91 -13.61 23.51
N LEU A 90 16.20 -13.58 22.38
CA LEU A 90 16.32 -12.55 21.34
C LEU A 90 15.26 -11.46 21.47
N LEU A 91 14.35 -11.57 22.44
CA LEU A 91 13.25 -10.63 22.59
C LEU A 91 13.69 -9.32 23.23
N HIS A 92 13.25 -8.22 22.62
CA HIS A 92 13.28 -6.90 23.24
C HIS A 92 12.01 -6.69 24.03
N SER A 93 12.13 -5.96 25.14
CA SER A 93 11.00 -5.66 26.02
C SER A 93 9.89 -4.91 25.25
N PRO A 94 8.63 -5.35 25.36
CA PRO A 94 7.52 -4.67 24.72
C PRO A 94 7.21 -3.35 25.44
N VAL A 95 6.81 -2.33 24.67
CA VAL A 95 6.33 -1.05 25.19
C VAL A 95 4.82 -1.03 25.06
N PHE A 96 4.10 -0.82 26.16
CA PHE A 96 2.64 -0.77 26.18
C PHE A 96 2.12 0.66 26.35
N ILE A 97 1.05 0.97 25.65
CA ILE A 97 0.43 2.28 25.61
C ILE A 97 -1.10 2.12 25.67
N PRO A 98 -1.82 2.89 26.51
CA PRO A 98 -3.27 2.88 26.53
C PRO A 98 -3.89 3.35 25.21
N ALA A 99 -4.96 2.72 24.75
CA ALA A 99 -5.69 3.12 23.53
C ALA A 99 -6.20 4.58 23.56
N THR A 100 -6.49 5.10 24.76
CA THR A 100 -6.93 6.48 25.01
C THR A 100 -5.79 7.50 25.07
N ALA A 101 -4.53 7.07 24.94
CA ALA A 101 -3.40 7.99 24.98
C ALA A 101 -3.42 8.92 23.76
N ARG A 102 -2.96 10.16 23.92
CA ARG A 102 -2.88 11.14 22.83
C ARG A 102 -1.68 10.86 21.93
N LEU A 103 -1.84 10.92 20.60
CA LEU A 103 -0.76 10.62 19.64
C LEU A 103 0.48 11.51 19.88
N GLY A 104 0.30 12.80 20.17
CA GLY A 104 1.41 13.71 20.47
C GLY A 104 2.24 13.30 21.69
N THR A 105 1.60 12.72 22.73
CA THR A 105 2.31 12.17 23.90
C THR A 105 3.03 10.88 23.55
N VAL A 106 2.39 10.03 22.75
CA VAL A 106 2.95 8.74 22.31
C VAL A 106 4.16 8.93 21.41
N LEU A 107 4.09 9.84 20.45
CA LEU A 107 5.21 10.20 19.58
C LEU A 107 6.43 10.64 20.40
N LYS A 108 6.23 11.54 21.37
CA LYS A 108 7.31 11.97 22.28
C LYS A 108 7.87 10.81 23.10
N HIS A 109 7.01 9.94 23.61
CA HIS A 109 7.42 8.78 24.37
C HIS A 109 8.27 7.82 23.52
N MET A 110 7.81 7.47 22.32
CA MET A 110 8.52 6.60 21.38
C MET A 110 9.87 7.20 20.93
N GLN A 111 9.93 8.51 20.68
CA GLN A 111 11.18 9.22 20.38
C GLN A 111 12.16 9.16 21.56
N SER A 112 11.69 9.41 22.78
CA SER A 112 12.53 9.43 23.98
C SER A 112 13.06 8.03 24.36
N SER A 113 12.24 7.00 24.17
CA SER A 113 12.58 5.60 24.44
C SER A 113 13.28 4.91 23.27
N ARG A 114 13.43 5.60 22.13
CA ARG A 114 13.99 5.08 20.87
C ARG A 114 13.33 3.79 20.42
N THR A 115 12.01 3.71 20.60
CA THR A 115 11.19 2.56 20.22
C THR A 115 10.36 2.93 18.99
N HIS A 116 10.32 2.02 18.01
CA HIS A 116 9.57 2.20 16.76
C HIS A 116 8.27 1.39 16.74
N LEU A 117 8.01 0.54 17.74
CA LEU A 117 6.81 -0.30 17.81
C LEU A 117 6.31 -0.31 19.25
N ALA A 118 5.04 0.04 19.44
CA ALA A 118 4.37 -0.06 20.73
C ALA A 118 3.06 -0.86 20.62
N PHE A 119 2.69 -1.51 21.71
CA PHE A 119 1.48 -2.31 21.85
C PHE A 119 0.38 -1.49 22.49
N VAL A 120 -0.79 -1.47 21.85
CA VAL A 120 -1.94 -0.71 22.30
C VAL A 120 -2.84 -1.62 23.13
N ILE A 121 -3.17 -1.19 24.34
CA ILE A 121 -3.97 -1.97 25.30
C ILE A 121 -5.23 -1.25 25.76
N ASP A 122 -6.25 -2.04 26.07
CA ASP A 122 -7.48 -1.59 26.72
C ASP A 122 -7.32 -1.46 28.25
N GLU A 123 -8.38 -1.03 28.94
CA GLU A 123 -8.41 -0.91 30.40
C GLU A 123 -8.30 -2.23 31.17
N HIS A 124 -8.48 -3.36 30.49
CA HIS A 124 -8.39 -4.72 31.02
C HIS A 124 -7.03 -5.37 30.73
N GLY A 125 -6.14 -4.68 30.01
CA GLY A 125 -4.84 -5.19 29.58
C GLY A 125 -4.90 -6.08 28.34
N GLY A 126 -6.04 -6.13 27.65
CA GLY A 126 -6.19 -6.81 26.36
C GLY A 126 -5.50 -6.04 25.24
N LEU A 127 -4.94 -6.76 24.27
CA LEU A 127 -4.31 -6.15 23.11
C LEU A 127 -5.38 -5.61 22.14
N GLU A 128 -5.41 -4.29 21.93
CA GLU A 128 -6.27 -3.65 20.92
C GLU A 128 -5.57 -3.50 19.57
N GLY A 129 -4.25 -3.44 19.55
CA GLY A 129 -3.49 -3.22 18.32
C GLY A 129 -2.01 -2.93 18.55
N ILE A 130 -1.35 -2.44 17.51
CA ILE A 130 0.03 -1.93 17.58
C ILE A 130 0.09 -0.56 16.91
N VAL A 131 1.09 0.24 17.27
CA VAL A 131 1.37 1.52 16.61
C VAL A 131 2.86 1.63 16.35
N THR A 132 3.23 2.11 15.15
CA THR A 132 4.62 2.36 14.79
C THR A 132 4.96 3.83 14.78
N LEU A 133 6.25 4.17 14.88
CA LEU A 133 6.68 5.56 14.78
C LEU A 133 6.38 6.13 13.39
N GLU A 134 6.48 5.26 12.39
CA GLU A 134 6.24 5.53 10.98
C GLU A 134 4.76 5.90 10.74
N ASP A 135 3.81 5.12 11.27
CA ASP A 135 2.36 5.41 11.18
C ASP A 135 2.03 6.77 11.83
N LEU A 136 2.63 7.07 13.00
CA LEU A 136 2.41 8.35 13.67
C LEU A 136 2.94 9.55 12.88
N LEU A 137 4.03 9.37 12.13
CA LEU A 137 4.55 10.42 11.25
C LEU A 137 3.68 10.59 10.01
N GLU A 138 3.12 9.50 9.49
CA GLU A 138 2.19 9.51 8.37
C GLU A 138 0.92 10.28 8.69
N GLU A 139 0.36 10.18 9.90
CA GLU A 139 -0.80 11.00 10.31
C GLU A 139 -0.52 12.52 10.28
N ILE A 140 0.73 12.93 10.55
CA ILE A 140 1.11 14.35 10.50
C ILE A 140 1.35 14.79 9.05
N VAL A 141 2.13 14.01 8.31
CA VAL A 141 2.61 14.37 6.97
C VAL A 141 1.52 14.12 5.90
N GLY A 142 0.58 13.21 6.19
CA GLY A 142 -0.33 12.58 5.24
C GLY A 142 0.38 11.54 4.37
N GLU A 143 -0.41 10.66 3.72
CA GLU A 143 0.10 9.89 2.59
C GLU A 143 0.69 10.88 1.58
N ILE A 144 1.91 10.63 1.10
CA ILE A 144 2.55 11.44 0.04
C ILE A 144 1.67 11.46 -1.25
N ASN A 145 0.62 10.64 -1.31
CA ASN A 145 -0.30 10.48 -2.43
C ASN A 145 -1.67 11.18 -2.28
N ASP A 146 -2.10 11.62 -1.10
CA ASP A 146 -3.51 11.97 -0.89
C ASP A 146 -3.95 13.25 -1.63
N GLU A 147 -3.07 14.23 -1.78
CA GLU A 147 -3.36 15.44 -2.57
C GLU A 147 -3.29 15.16 -4.09
N TYR A 148 -2.52 14.16 -4.51
CA TYR A 148 -2.50 13.70 -5.91
C TYR A 148 -3.77 12.92 -6.27
N ASP A 149 -4.40 12.25 -5.30
CA ASP A 149 -5.54 11.37 -5.57
C ASP A 149 -6.83 12.15 -5.92
N GLU A 150 -7.04 13.35 -5.37
CA GLU A 150 -8.11 14.26 -5.81
C GLU A 150 -7.86 14.84 -7.21
N GLU A 151 -6.62 15.25 -7.53
CA GLU A 151 -6.27 15.71 -8.88
C GLU A 151 -6.44 14.59 -9.91
N VAL A 152 -6.01 13.36 -9.61
CA VAL A 152 -6.17 12.20 -10.48
C VAL A 152 -7.65 11.85 -10.68
N ARG A 153 -8.48 11.88 -9.62
CA ARG A 153 -9.93 11.67 -9.74
C ARG A 153 -10.58 12.72 -10.65
N SER A 154 -10.13 13.98 -10.61
CA SER A 154 -10.65 15.03 -11.51
C SER A 154 -10.30 14.79 -13.00
N GLN A 155 -9.27 14.00 -13.28
CA GLN A 155 -8.83 13.65 -14.62
C GLN A 155 -9.58 12.46 -15.23
N ILE A 156 -10.42 11.77 -14.45
CA ILE A 156 -11.15 10.56 -14.86
C ILE A 156 -12.65 10.78 -14.66
N VAL A 157 -13.42 10.75 -15.74
CA VAL A 157 -14.89 10.83 -15.69
C VAL A 157 -15.48 9.55 -16.26
N GLU A 158 -16.31 8.84 -15.50
CA GLU A 158 -17.05 7.67 -15.98
C GLU A 158 -18.32 8.11 -16.72
N GLU A 159 -18.53 7.58 -17.93
CA GLU A 159 -19.73 7.83 -18.75
C GLU A 159 -20.76 6.71 -18.54
N VAL A 160 -22.04 7.01 -18.80
CA VAL A 160 -23.19 6.13 -18.51
C VAL A 160 -23.14 4.80 -19.30
N ASP A 161 -22.43 4.79 -20.42
CA ASP A 161 -22.26 3.63 -21.30
C ASP A 161 -21.10 2.71 -20.88
N GLY A 162 -20.46 2.98 -19.74
CA GLY A 162 -19.33 2.20 -19.22
C GLY A 162 -17.99 2.53 -19.87
N THR A 163 -17.91 3.61 -20.65
CA THR A 163 -16.65 4.21 -21.10
C THR A 163 -16.16 5.29 -20.13
N TYR A 164 -14.90 5.69 -20.26
CA TYR A 164 -14.30 6.72 -19.42
C TYR A 164 -13.72 7.84 -20.27
N LEU A 165 -13.93 9.08 -19.85
CA LEU A 165 -13.28 10.25 -20.41
C LEU A 165 -12.08 10.65 -19.54
N LEU A 166 -10.89 10.47 -20.08
CA LEU A 166 -9.62 10.71 -19.40
C LEU A 166 -8.97 12.02 -19.88
N ASP A 167 -8.28 12.76 -18.99
CA ASP A 167 -7.37 13.82 -19.42
C ASP A 167 -6.13 13.21 -20.10
N GLY A 168 -5.68 13.81 -21.20
CA GLY A 168 -4.47 13.35 -21.88
C GLY A 168 -3.20 13.41 -21.03
N MET A 169 -3.20 14.25 -19.98
CA MET A 169 -2.10 14.36 -19.02
C MET A 169 -2.14 13.33 -17.90
N LEU A 170 -3.18 12.50 -17.79
CA LEU A 170 -3.24 11.42 -16.81
C LEU A 170 -2.00 10.53 -16.93
N ALA A 171 -1.31 10.29 -15.82
CA ALA A 171 -0.10 9.48 -15.83
C ALA A 171 -0.41 8.02 -16.17
N VAL A 172 0.49 7.38 -16.91
CA VAL A 172 0.34 5.96 -17.29
C VAL A 172 0.22 5.07 -16.05
N ARG A 173 1.04 5.35 -15.03
CA ARG A 173 1.02 4.66 -13.74
C ARG A 173 -0.35 4.74 -13.04
N ASP A 174 -0.99 5.89 -13.07
CA ASP A 174 -2.30 6.11 -12.43
C ASP A 174 -3.42 5.41 -13.20
N ALA A 175 -3.37 5.47 -14.54
CA ALA A 175 -4.28 4.70 -15.39
C ALA A 175 -4.12 3.18 -15.17
N ASN A 176 -2.89 2.68 -15.05
CA ASN A 176 -2.60 1.28 -14.72
C ASN A 176 -3.18 0.88 -13.36
N ARG A 177 -2.96 1.71 -12.33
CA ARG A 177 -3.50 1.46 -10.98
C ARG A 177 -5.03 1.42 -10.97
N ARG A 178 -5.69 2.35 -11.68
CA ARG A 178 -7.16 2.49 -11.67
C ARG A 178 -7.90 1.46 -12.52
N PHE A 179 -7.31 1.05 -13.64
CA PHE A 179 -7.99 0.23 -14.66
C PHE A 179 -7.31 -1.12 -14.92
N HIS A 180 -6.20 -1.42 -14.25
CA HIS A 180 -5.43 -2.68 -14.37
C HIS A 180 -4.98 -2.97 -15.81
N LEU A 181 -4.45 -1.96 -16.51
CA LEU A 181 -4.19 -1.99 -17.96
C LEU A 181 -2.83 -2.57 -18.38
N GLY A 182 -1.86 -2.65 -17.46
CA GLY A 182 -0.51 -3.14 -17.76
C GLY A 182 0.23 -2.34 -18.85
N LEU A 183 -0.11 -1.06 -19.06
CA LEU A 183 0.57 -0.20 -20.02
C LEU A 183 2.06 -0.09 -19.67
N PRO A 184 2.98 -0.14 -20.65
CA PRO A 184 4.41 -0.04 -20.37
C PRO A 184 4.76 1.33 -19.77
N GLU A 185 5.62 1.35 -18.76
CA GLU A 185 6.20 2.57 -18.21
C GLU A 185 7.60 2.75 -18.82
N ASP A 186 7.71 3.59 -19.86
CA ASP A 186 8.94 3.83 -20.62
C ASP A 186 9.50 5.23 -20.30
N ALA A 187 10.82 5.40 -20.32
CA ALA A 187 11.45 6.72 -20.12
C ALA A 187 11.03 7.78 -21.17
N GLY A 188 10.53 7.35 -22.34
CA GLY A 188 10.07 8.22 -23.42
C GLY A 188 8.72 8.90 -23.20
N TYR A 189 7.92 8.49 -22.20
CA TYR A 189 6.63 9.11 -21.90
C TYR A 189 6.17 8.85 -20.46
N THR A 190 5.41 9.77 -19.91
CA THR A 190 4.84 9.65 -18.55
C THR A 190 3.31 9.64 -18.54
N THR A 191 2.67 10.11 -19.62
CA THR A 191 1.21 10.35 -19.70
C THR A 191 0.54 9.47 -20.74
N LEU A 192 -0.78 9.28 -20.64
CA LEU A 192 -1.57 8.56 -21.63
C LEU A 192 -1.46 9.15 -23.03
N ALA A 193 -1.47 10.48 -23.17
CA ALA A 193 -1.22 11.11 -24.46
C ALA A 193 0.18 10.78 -24.99
N GLY A 194 1.20 10.80 -24.12
CA GLY A 194 2.57 10.42 -24.47
C GLY A 194 2.67 8.97 -24.95
N PHE A 195 2.03 8.04 -24.23
CA PHE A 195 1.92 6.63 -24.63
C PHE A 195 1.27 6.48 -26.01
N MET A 196 0.12 7.13 -26.24
CA MET A 196 -0.58 7.07 -27.53
C MET A 196 0.26 7.63 -28.68
N LEU A 197 1.03 8.70 -28.43
CA LEU A 197 1.96 9.27 -29.41
C LEU A 197 3.13 8.34 -29.70
N ALA A 198 3.75 7.77 -28.65
CA ALA A 198 4.86 6.84 -28.79
C ALA A 198 4.44 5.57 -29.56
N LYS A 199 3.26 5.03 -29.25
CA LYS A 199 2.72 3.84 -29.92
C LYS A 199 2.35 4.09 -31.39
N SER A 200 1.81 5.27 -31.70
CA SER A 200 1.37 5.61 -33.06
C SER A 200 2.46 6.26 -33.92
N GLY A 201 3.55 6.75 -33.32
CA GLY A 201 4.65 7.43 -33.99
C GLY A 201 4.31 8.81 -34.57
N ARG A 202 3.10 9.33 -34.33
CA ARG A 202 2.61 10.62 -34.86
C ARG A 202 1.53 11.23 -33.97
N LEU A 203 1.21 12.50 -34.20
CA LEU A 203 0.02 13.10 -33.60
C LEU A 203 -1.26 12.47 -34.17
N LEU A 204 -2.08 11.92 -33.29
CA LEU A 204 -3.40 11.37 -33.61
C LEU A 204 -4.45 12.47 -33.73
N LYS A 205 -5.39 12.30 -34.67
CA LYS A 205 -6.53 13.20 -34.86
C LYS A 205 -7.73 12.75 -34.01
N PRO A 206 -8.67 13.64 -33.69
CA PRO A 206 -9.94 13.25 -33.07
C PRO A 206 -10.62 12.11 -33.84
N GLY A 207 -11.08 11.09 -33.11
CA GLY A 207 -11.66 9.85 -33.64
C GLY A 207 -10.66 8.73 -33.93
N GLU A 208 -9.35 9.00 -33.98
CA GLU A 208 -8.33 7.95 -34.11
C GLU A 208 -8.06 7.28 -32.76
N ALA A 209 -7.70 6.00 -32.78
CA ALA A 209 -7.52 5.22 -31.56
C ALA A 209 -6.21 4.40 -31.56
N VAL A 210 -5.76 4.08 -30.34
CA VAL A 210 -4.71 3.11 -30.06
C VAL A 210 -5.32 1.97 -29.25
N GLU A 211 -4.96 0.74 -29.61
CA GLU A 211 -5.38 -0.47 -28.88
C GLU A 211 -4.18 -1.11 -28.18
N TYR A 212 -4.41 -1.63 -26.99
CA TYR A 212 -3.41 -2.31 -26.18
C TYR A 212 -4.10 -3.33 -25.26
N GLU A 213 -3.72 -4.61 -25.33
CA GLU A 213 -4.27 -5.69 -24.49
C GLU A 213 -5.82 -5.70 -24.40
N GLY A 214 -6.48 -5.45 -25.54
CA GLY A 214 -7.95 -5.41 -25.64
C GLY A 214 -8.60 -4.11 -25.15
N ALA A 215 -7.85 -3.20 -24.53
CA ALA A 215 -8.28 -1.86 -24.20
C ALA A 215 -8.15 -0.91 -25.41
N ARG A 216 -9.10 0.02 -25.54
CA ARG A 216 -9.13 1.00 -26.65
C ARG A 216 -9.10 2.42 -26.12
N PHE A 217 -8.15 3.21 -26.60
CA PHE A 217 -7.96 4.63 -26.27
C PHE A 217 -8.23 5.47 -27.52
N THR A 218 -9.34 6.18 -27.55
CA THR A 218 -9.77 7.01 -28.69
C THR A 218 -9.52 8.48 -28.38
N VAL A 219 -8.91 9.21 -29.30
CA VAL A 219 -8.71 10.65 -29.15
C VAL A 219 -10.06 11.36 -29.29
N GLU A 220 -10.54 11.96 -28.21
CA GLU A 220 -11.79 12.74 -28.23
C GLU A 220 -11.51 14.18 -28.65
N ARG A 221 -10.43 14.77 -28.13
CA ARG A 221 -10.09 16.16 -28.37
C ARG A 221 -8.58 16.38 -28.43
N VAL A 222 -8.16 17.16 -29.43
CA VAL A 222 -6.80 17.68 -29.56
C VAL A 222 -6.87 19.20 -29.48
N ASP A 223 -6.10 19.80 -28.58
CA ASP A 223 -5.90 21.25 -28.52
C ASP A 223 -4.52 21.60 -29.07
N ARG A 224 -4.48 22.34 -30.19
CA ARG A 224 -3.26 22.68 -30.95
C ARG A 224 -2.49 21.44 -31.42
N ARG A 225 -1.57 20.94 -30.59
CA ARG A 225 -0.70 19.78 -30.87
C ARG A 225 -0.67 18.78 -29.71
N ARG A 226 -1.63 18.88 -28.78
CA ARG A 226 -1.70 18.05 -27.58
C ARG A 226 -3.05 17.35 -27.52
N ILE A 227 -3.03 16.03 -27.36
CA ILE A 227 -4.22 15.25 -27.05
C ILE A 227 -4.69 15.68 -25.66
N ARG A 228 -5.89 16.26 -25.58
CA ARG A 228 -6.45 16.83 -24.33
C ARG A 228 -7.42 15.88 -23.65
N ARG A 229 -8.23 15.16 -24.41
CA ARG A 229 -9.21 14.20 -23.90
C ARG A 229 -9.12 12.89 -24.66
N ILE A 230 -9.19 11.79 -23.93
CA ILE A 230 -9.12 10.43 -24.44
C ILE A 230 -10.36 9.69 -23.93
N ARG A 231 -11.14 9.10 -24.83
CA ARG A 231 -12.19 8.15 -24.46
C ARG A 231 -11.56 6.76 -24.35
N PHE A 232 -11.66 6.17 -23.18
CA PHE A 232 -11.13 4.86 -22.85
C PHE A 232 -12.26 3.83 -22.72
N ARG A 233 -12.05 2.65 -23.32
CA ARG A 233 -12.94 1.50 -23.22
C ARG A 233 -12.12 0.27 -22.81
N ALA A 234 -12.54 -0.38 -21.72
CA ALA A 234 -11.89 -1.59 -21.21
C ALA A 234 -12.18 -2.82 -22.07
N ALA A 235 -11.26 -3.79 -22.04
CA ALA A 235 -11.41 -5.07 -22.70
C ALA A 235 -12.63 -5.83 -22.15
N GLY A 236 -13.57 -6.23 -23.02
CA GLY A 236 -14.73 -7.04 -22.65
C GLY A 236 -16.08 -6.32 -22.48
N SER A 237 -16.19 -5.04 -22.87
CA SER A 237 -17.45 -4.28 -22.77
C SER A 237 -18.40 -4.39 -23.97
N ASP A 238 -18.23 -5.37 -24.86
CA ASP A 238 -19.19 -5.65 -25.95
C ASP A 238 -20.29 -6.61 -25.47
N SER A 239 -21.43 -6.06 -25.08
CA SER A 239 -22.67 -6.82 -24.92
C SER A 239 -23.37 -7.02 -26.28
N ASN A 240 -23.41 -8.26 -26.79
CA ASN A 240 -24.55 -8.68 -27.62
C ASN A 240 -24.89 -10.18 -27.46
N ASN A 241 -26.19 -10.43 -27.47
CA ASN A 241 -26.95 -11.56 -26.95
C ASN A 241 -27.01 -12.80 -27.88
N SER A 242 -26.65 -14.01 -27.39
CA SER A 242 -27.28 -15.29 -27.79
C SER A 242 -26.76 -16.54 -27.05
N SER A 243 -27.69 -17.23 -26.36
CA SER A 243 -27.76 -18.68 -26.01
C SER A 243 -26.81 -19.33 -24.97
N LEU A 244 -27.47 -19.78 -23.88
CA LEU A 244 -27.15 -20.80 -22.86
C LEU A 244 -25.79 -21.52 -22.86
N GLY A 245 -25.12 -21.46 -21.70
CA GLY A 245 -24.13 -22.44 -21.24
C GLY A 245 -23.66 -22.12 -19.82
N MET A 246 -24.22 -22.81 -18.83
CA MET A 246 -23.98 -22.61 -17.40
C MET A 246 -22.69 -23.34 -16.93
N LEU A 247 -21.76 -22.57 -16.30
CA LEU A 247 -20.79 -22.94 -15.23
C LEU A 247 -19.74 -24.05 -15.52
N PRO A 248 -18.56 -24.10 -14.82
CA PRO A 248 -18.37 -23.73 -13.41
C PRO A 248 -17.12 -22.93 -13.01
N VAL A 249 -17.26 -22.39 -11.80
CA VAL A 249 -16.20 -21.96 -10.89
C VAL A 249 -15.20 -23.10 -10.70
N ILE A 250 -13.91 -22.83 -10.92
CA ILE A 250 -12.82 -23.70 -10.49
C ILE A 250 -11.77 -22.84 -9.79
N TYR A 251 -11.63 -23.09 -8.49
CA TYR A 251 -10.47 -22.77 -7.66
C TYR A 251 -9.36 -23.76 -8.05
N ASP A 252 -8.17 -23.31 -8.49
CA ASP A 252 -6.89 -23.67 -7.86
C ASP A 252 -5.64 -23.12 -8.57
N SER A 253 -4.77 -22.54 -7.73
CA SER A 253 -3.32 -22.74 -7.58
C SER A 253 -2.29 -22.50 -8.71
N VAL A 254 -1.31 -21.66 -8.34
CA VAL A 254 0.14 -21.56 -8.70
C VAL A 254 0.56 -21.36 -10.17
N ALA A 255 1.19 -20.23 -10.46
CA ALA A 255 2.66 -20.05 -10.44
C ALA A 255 3.13 -18.93 -11.39
N GLU A 256 4.19 -18.25 -10.93
CA GLU A 256 5.23 -17.57 -11.73
C GLU A 256 4.96 -16.19 -12.35
N SER A 257 5.53 -15.20 -11.66
CA SER A 257 6.75 -14.47 -12.08
C SER A 257 6.62 -12.97 -12.35
N CYS A 258 7.67 -12.28 -11.91
CA CYS A 258 8.04 -10.88 -12.13
C CYS A 258 7.12 -9.88 -11.43
N GLY A 259 7.58 -9.07 -10.47
CA GLY A 259 8.93 -8.61 -10.20
C GLY A 259 8.75 -7.16 -9.78
N LEU A 260 8.66 -6.89 -8.48
CA LEU A 260 8.54 -5.54 -7.96
C LEU A 260 9.48 -5.35 -6.78
N VAL A 261 10.17 -4.23 -6.90
CA VAL A 261 11.28 -3.72 -6.11
C VAL A 261 10.83 -3.44 -4.67
N PRO A 262 11.59 -3.83 -3.64
CA PRO A 262 11.26 -3.45 -2.27
C PRO A 262 11.78 -2.04 -1.99
N LEU A 263 10.87 -1.14 -1.60
CA LEU A 263 11.22 0.02 -0.80
C LEU A 263 11.45 -0.47 0.63
N CYS A 264 12.72 -0.75 0.94
CA CYS A 264 13.22 -0.93 2.30
C CYS A 264 13.65 0.44 2.85
N PHE A 265 13.08 0.86 3.97
CA PHE A 265 13.79 1.55 5.05
C PHE A 265 13.21 1.11 6.40
#